data_AF-A0A2V9GIK6-F1
#
_entry.id   AF-A0A2V9GIK6-F1
#
_cell.length_a   1.000
_cell.length_b   1.000
_cell.length_c   1.000
_cell.angle_alpha   90.00
_cell.angle_beta   90.00
_cell.angle_gamma   90.00
#
_symmetry.space_group_name_H-M   'P 1'
#
loop_
_entity.id
_entity.type
_entity.pdbx_description
1 polymer ?
#
loop_
_entity_poly.entity_id
_entity_poly.type
_entity_poly.pdbx_seq_one_letter_code
_entity_poly.pdbx_strand_id
1 'polypeptide(L)'
;MKVLYRQTASNDIVRPKVSQLTVTHKYGNMQGMKTTLEIPDAIFRRAKSVAAERGIPLRALISEALADKLRTDNGSGKPWMAAFGKLRRLRKETARINCIIEEEFEQIEAEDRL
;
A
#
# COMPACT_ATOMS: atom_id res chain seq x y z
N MET A 1 -61.23 37.71 14.95
CA MET A 1 -60.26 37.43 16.02
C MET A 1 -58.89 37.18 15.39
N LYS A 2 -57.86 37.96 15.78
CA LYS A 2 -56.45 37.76 15.39
C LYS A 2 -55.81 36.78 16.36
N VAL A 3 -55.02 35.83 15.87
CA VAL A 3 -53.91 35.28 16.64
C VAL A 3 -52.71 35.14 15.70
N LEU A 4 -51.74 36.01 15.91
CA LEU A 4 -50.37 35.98 15.37
C LEU A 4 -49.54 35.01 16.23
N TYR A 5 -48.56 34.32 15.65
CA TYR A 5 -47.27 33.82 16.20
C TYR A 5 -46.79 32.71 15.25
N ARG A 6 -45.53 32.56 14.81
CA ARG A 6 -44.25 33.21 15.09
C ARG A 6 -43.29 32.74 13.98
N GLN A 7 -42.42 33.63 13.49
CA GLN A 7 -41.30 33.32 12.59
C GLN A 7 -40.23 32.49 13.32
N THR A 8 -39.70 31.44 12.70
CA THR A 8 -38.34 30.94 12.96
C THR A 8 -37.65 30.70 11.62
N ALA A 9 -36.61 31.49 11.36
CA ALA A 9 -35.71 31.40 10.22
C ALA A 9 -34.60 30.36 10.46
N SER A 10 -33.85 30.06 9.38
CA SER A 10 -32.56 29.33 9.30
C SER A 10 -32.62 27.81 9.51
N ASN A 11 -32.04 26.96 8.66
CA ASN A 11 -30.90 27.10 7.75
C ASN A 11 -31.01 26.01 6.67
N ASP A 12 -31.39 26.37 5.44
CA ASP A 12 -31.16 25.47 4.30
C ASP A 12 -29.68 25.53 3.92
N ILE A 13 -28.92 24.52 4.34
CA ILE A 13 -27.57 24.26 3.84
C ILE A 13 -27.73 23.89 2.37
N VAL A 14 -27.59 24.89 1.49
CA VAL A 14 -27.42 24.70 0.05
C VAL A 14 -26.15 23.90 -0.16
N ARG A 15 -26.29 22.57 -0.24
CA ARG A 15 -25.23 21.70 -0.74
C ARG A 15 -25.05 22.06 -2.21
N PRO A 16 -23.87 22.54 -2.65
CA PRO A 16 -23.67 22.80 -4.07
C PRO A 16 -23.86 21.47 -4.81
N LYS A 17 -24.76 21.46 -5.81
CA LYS A 17 -24.80 20.41 -6.82
C LYS A 17 -23.44 20.45 -7.53
N VAL A 18 -22.49 19.67 -7.03
CA VAL A 18 -21.29 19.33 -7.80
C VAL A 18 -21.83 18.58 -9.00
N SER A 19 -21.84 19.27 -10.14
CA SER A 19 -22.16 18.70 -11.43
C SER A 19 -21.25 17.48 -11.61
N GLN A 20 -21.83 16.30 -11.43
CA GLN A 20 -21.16 15.08 -11.85
C GLN A 20 -21.06 15.20 -13.35
N LEU A 21 -19.90 15.60 -13.83
CA LEU A 21 -19.48 15.43 -15.20
C LEU A 21 -19.59 13.94 -15.45
N THR A 22 -20.72 13.52 -16.02
CA THR A 22 -20.91 12.18 -16.54
C THR A 22 -19.95 12.07 -17.71
N VAL A 23 -18.74 11.58 -17.43
CA VAL A 23 -17.80 11.16 -18.46
C VAL A 23 -18.47 10.00 -19.18
N THR A 24 -19.23 10.32 -20.21
CA THR A 24 -19.79 9.37 -21.15
C THR A 24 -18.62 8.85 -22.00
N HIS A 25 -17.88 7.88 -21.46
CA HIS A 25 -16.87 7.19 -22.25
C HIS A 25 -17.55 6.37 -23.34
N LYS A 26 -17.06 6.55 -24.57
CA LYS A 26 -17.45 5.90 -25.84
C LYS A 26 -17.60 4.37 -25.75
N TYR A 27 -16.95 3.76 -24.77
CA TYR A 27 -17.16 2.39 -24.34
C TYR A 27 -17.69 2.49 -22.92
N GLY A 28 -18.97 2.13 -22.71
CA GLY A 28 -19.60 2.21 -21.39
C GLY A 28 -18.69 1.63 -20.31
N ASN A 29 -18.75 2.22 -19.11
CA ASN A 29 -18.09 1.83 -17.87
C ASN A 29 -17.28 0.52 -17.95
N MET A 30 -16.02 0.60 -18.42
CA MET A 30 -15.11 -0.55 -18.58
C MET A 30 -14.61 -1.05 -17.22
N GLN A 31 -15.53 -1.44 -16.35
CA GLN A 31 -15.24 -1.96 -15.02
C GLN A 31 -14.64 -3.37 -15.11
N GLY A 32 -13.30 -3.41 -15.19
CA GLY A 32 -12.49 -4.61 -14.92
C GLY A 32 -12.65 -5.75 -15.93
N MET A 33 -11.53 -6.25 -16.45
CA MET A 33 -11.55 -7.48 -17.25
C MET A 33 -12.01 -8.65 -16.38
N LYS A 34 -12.89 -9.51 -16.92
CA LYS A 34 -13.24 -10.77 -16.27
C LYS A 34 -12.05 -11.73 -16.37
N THR A 35 -11.61 -12.26 -15.24
CA THR A 35 -10.57 -13.28 -15.16
C THR A 35 -11.19 -14.62 -14.80
N THR A 36 -10.78 -15.68 -15.50
CA THR A 36 -11.17 -17.07 -15.20
C THR A 36 -9.97 -17.77 -14.57
N LEU A 37 -10.15 -18.38 -13.41
CA LEU A 37 -9.12 -19.10 -12.66
C LEU A 37 -9.67 -20.47 -12.27
N GLU A 38 -8.86 -21.51 -12.42
CA GLU A 38 -9.19 -22.86 -11.95
C GLU A 38 -8.92 -22.96 -10.45
N ILE A 39 -9.96 -23.25 -9.66
CA ILE A 39 -9.89 -23.36 -8.20
C ILE A 39 -10.54 -24.70 -7.80
N PRO A 40 -9.87 -25.54 -6.99
CA PRO A 40 -10.47 -26.78 -6.49
C PRO A 40 -11.82 -26.55 -5.79
N ASP A 41 -12.83 -27.39 -6.07
CA ASP A 41 -14.21 -27.20 -5.59
C ASP A 41 -14.31 -27.05 -4.06
N ALA A 42 -13.54 -27.87 -3.32
CA ALA A 42 -13.52 -27.81 -1.85
C ALA A 42 -13.13 -26.42 -1.33
N ILE A 43 -12.17 -25.76 -1.98
CA ILE A 43 -11.72 -24.41 -1.64
C ILE A 43 -12.77 -23.38 -2.07
N PHE A 44 -13.31 -23.54 -3.27
CA PHE A 44 -14.35 -22.64 -3.79
C PHE A 44 -15.60 -22.60 -2.91
N ARG A 45 -16.06 -23.76 -2.42
CA ARG A 45 -17.19 -23.87 -1.48
C ARG A 45 -16.90 -23.13 -0.17
N ARG A 46 -15.72 -23.36 0.42
CA ARG A 46 -15.32 -22.66 1.65
C ARG A 46 -15.23 -21.15 1.44
N ALA A 47 -14.68 -20.71 0.32
CA ALA A 47 -14.61 -19.29 -0.02
C ALA A 47 -16.01 -18.65 -0.15
N LYS A 48 -16.99 -19.36 -0.73
CA LYS A 48 -18.39 -18.90 -0.76
C LYS A 48 -19.00 -18.78 0.63
N SER A 49 -18.76 -19.75 1.52
CA SER A 49 -19.23 -19.66 2.92
C SER A 49 -18.64 -18.45 3.63
N VAL A 50 -17.32 -18.24 3.53
CA VAL A 50 -16.64 -17.08 4.15
C VAL A 50 -17.14 -15.75 3.56
N ALA A 51 -17.36 -15.69 2.25
CA ALA A 51 -17.90 -14.49 1.60
C ALA A 51 -19.32 -14.16 2.11
N ALA A 52 -20.16 -15.19 2.29
CA ALA A 52 -21.52 -15.04 2.82
C ALA A 52 -21.51 -14.59 4.28
N GLU A 53 -20.66 -15.19 5.13
CA GLU A 53 -20.47 -14.77 6.53
C GLU A 53 -20.06 -13.30 6.66
N ARG A 54 -19.21 -12.82 5.73
CA ARG A 54 -18.77 -11.41 5.68
C ARG A 54 -19.76 -10.47 4.99
N GLY A 55 -20.81 -11.00 4.34
CA GLY A 55 -21.75 -10.20 3.54
C GLY A 55 -21.15 -9.55 2.30
N ILE A 56 -20.07 -10.12 1.74
CA ILE A 56 -19.38 -9.58 0.56
C ILE A 56 -19.50 -10.54 -0.64
N PRO A 57 -19.45 -10.04 -1.88
CA PRO A 57 -19.39 -10.92 -3.04
C PRO A 57 -18.06 -11.68 -3.08
N LEU A 58 -18.07 -12.93 -3.57
CA LEU A 58 -16.88 -13.76 -3.69
C LEU A 58 -15.72 -13.07 -4.46
N ARG A 59 -16.05 -12.27 -5.48
CA ARG A 59 -15.06 -11.48 -6.22
C ARG A 59 -14.28 -10.53 -5.31
N ALA A 60 -14.96 -9.87 -4.37
CA ALA A 60 -14.32 -8.96 -3.43
C ALA A 60 -13.40 -9.72 -2.47
N LEU A 61 -13.84 -10.86 -1.94
CA LEU A 61 -13.01 -11.73 -1.10
C LEU A 61 -11.71 -12.15 -1.82
N ILE A 62 -11.82 -12.57 -3.07
CA ILE A 62 -10.67 -12.99 -3.88
C ILE A 62 -9.75 -11.81 -4.16
N SER A 63 -10.30 -10.65 -4.53
CA SER A 63 -9.50 -9.44 -4.79
C SER A 63 -8.76 -8.96 -3.54
N GLU A 64 -9.41 -8.98 -2.36
CA GLU A 64 -8.80 -8.64 -1.07
C GLU A 64 -7.65 -9.59 -0.74
N ALA A 65 -7.90 -10.90 -0.79
CA ALA A 65 -6.89 -11.90 -0.50
C ALA A 65 -5.68 -11.79 -1.45
N LEU A 66 -5.91 -11.51 -2.74
CA LEU A 66 -4.84 -11.33 -3.70
C LEU A 66 -4.05 -10.04 -3.42
N ALA A 67 -4.74 -8.93 -3.12
CA ALA A 67 -4.08 -7.67 -2.75
C ALA A 67 -3.21 -7.86 -1.50
N ASP A 68 -3.70 -8.55 -0.48
CA ASP A 68 -2.95 -8.84 0.74
C ASP A 68 -1.71 -9.69 0.48
N LYS A 69 -1.79 -10.68 -0.40
CA LYS A 69 -0.62 -11.49 -0.77
C LYS A 69 0.39 -10.74 -1.62
N LEU A 70 -0.04 -9.81 -2.47
CA LEU A 70 0.85 -9.02 -3.32
C LEU A 70 1.45 -7.80 -2.62
N ARG A 71 0.87 -7.33 -1.50
CA ARG A 71 1.39 -6.20 -0.72
C ARG A 71 2.82 -6.41 -0.20
N THR A 72 3.22 -7.66 0.04
CA THR A 72 4.58 -8.00 0.52
C THR A 72 5.67 -7.99 -0.55
N ASP A 73 5.31 -8.08 -1.83
CA ASP A 73 6.29 -8.14 -2.93
C ASP A 73 6.64 -6.76 -3.50
N ASN A 74 5.80 -5.74 -3.29
CA ASN A 74 6.03 -4.42 -3.88
C ASN A 74 6.90 -3.49 -3.01
N GLY A 75 7.41 -3.98 -1.88
CA GLY A 75 8.08 -3.14 -0.86
C GLY A 75 9.31 -3.77 -0.20
N SER A 76 9.83 -4.88 -0.72
CA SER A 76 10.99 -5.57 -0.14
C SER A 76 12.25 -5.39 -0.99
N GLY A 77 12.50 -4.17 -1.45
CA GLY A 77 13.89 -3.72 -1.42
C GLY A 77 14.33 -3.85 0.04
N LYS A 78 15.16 -4.86 0.35
CA LYS A 78 15.63 -5.17 1.72
C LYS A 78 15.81 -3.85 2.49
N PRO A 79 15.13 -3.61 3.63
CA PRO A 79 15.13 -2.29 4.29
C PRO A 79 16.54 -1.76 4.58
N TRP A 80 17.51 -2.65 4.80
CA TRP A 80 18.92 -2.33 4.97
C TRP A 80 19.64 -1.86 3.69
N MET A 81 19.07 -2.10 2.50
CA MET A 81 19.54 -1.55 1.22
C MET A 81 19.00 -0.15 0.92
N ALA A 82 18.03 0.37 1.69
CA ALA A 82 17.48 1.72 1.48
C ALA A 82 18.52 2.84 1.71
N ALA A 83 19.62 2.54 2.40
CA ALA A 83 20.74 3.45 2.62
C ALA A 83 21.93 3.19 1.68
N PHE A 84 21.91 2.09 0.91
CA PHE A 84 23.03 1.69 0.06
C PHE A 84 23.30 2.74 -1.01
N GLY A 85 24.54 3.19 -1.12
CA GLY A 85 24.96 4.23 -2.09
C GLY A 85 24.73 5.69 -1.69
N LYS A 86 23.96 5.99 -0.62
CA LYS A 86 23.75 7.38 -0.17
C LYS A 86 25.04 8.08 0.29
N LEU A 87 26.05 7.31 0.70
CA LEU A 87 27.35 7.81 1.15
C LEU A 87 28.42 7.83 0.04
N ARG A 88 28.06 7.65 -1.24
CA ARG A 88 29.04 7.60 -2.34
C ARG A 88 29.94 8.84 -2.41
N ARG A 89 29.44 10.02 -2.00
CA ARG A 89 30.20 11.27 -1.92
C ARG A 89 31.34 11.24 -0.90
N LEU A 90 31.25 10.39 0.12
CA LEU A 90 32.23 10.25 1.20
C LEU A 90 33.35 9.28 0.86
N ARG A 91 33.39 8.73 -0.37
CA ARG A 91 34.37 7.72 -0.78
C ARG A 91 35.83 8.13 -0.52
N LYS A 92 36.17 9.42 -0.68
CA LYS A 92 37.52 9.93 -0.36
C LYS A 92 37.81 9.89 1.14
N GLU A 93 36.83 10.27 1.95
CA GLU A 93 36.97 10.27 3.41
C GLU A 93 37.02 8.85 3.97
N THR A 94 36.17 7.95 3.45
CA THR A 94 36.20 6.52 3.79
C THR A 94 37.56 5.90 3.44
N ALA A 95 38.16 6.26 2.31
CA ALA A 95 39.49 5.78 1.94
C ALA A 95 40.59 6.31 2.86
N ARG A 96 40.51 7.57 3.29
CA ARG A 96 41.45 8.14 4.26
C ARG A 96 41.36 7.45 5.62
N ILE A 97 40.14 7.24 6.12
CA ILE A 97 39.92 6.53 7.39
C ILE A 97 40.43 5.10 7.30
N ASN A 98 40.13 4.37 6.22
CA ASN A 98 40.63 3.01 6.06
C ASN A 98 42.15 2.93 5.97
N CYS A 99 42.82 3.91 5.34
CA CYS A 99 44.28 3.98 5.32
C CYS A 99 44.85 4.12 6.74
N ILE A 100 44.25 4.97 7.58
CA ILE A 100 44.65 5.12 8.99
C ILE A 100 44.37 3.84 9.76
N ILE A 101 43.23 3.19 9.53
CA ILE A 101 42.90 1.91 10.18
C ILE A 101 43.92 0.83 9.79
N GLU A 102 44.25 0.69 8.51
CA GLU A 102 45.25 -0.29 8.05
C GLU A 102 46.63 0.01 8.66
N GLU A 103 47.05 1.28 8.68
CA GLU A 103 48.33 1.70 9.28
C GLU A 103 48.39 1.40 10.79
N GLU A 104 47.28 1.54 11.51
CA GLU A 104 47.22 1.35 12.97
C GLU A 104 46.88 -0.10 13.38
N PHE A 105 46.14 -0.85 12.56
CA PHE A 105 45.62 -2.19 12.86
C PHE A 105 46.26 -3.33 12.04
N GLU A 106 47.31 -3.07 11.24
CA GLU A 106 48.11 -4.13 10.60
C GLU A 106 48.96 -4.95 11.59
N GLN A 107 49.00 -4.57 12.87
CA GLN A 107 49.60 -5.38 13.93
C GLN A 107 48.58 -6.36 14.52
N ILE A 108 48.49 -7.55 13.93
CA ILE A 108 48.01 -8.71 14.68
C ILE A 108 49.15 -9.10 15.63
N GLU A 109 48.99 -8.86 16.93
CA GLU A 109 49.97 -9.29 17.95
C GLU A 109 50.17 -10.81 17.86
N ALA A 110 51.40 -11.28 18.08
CA ALA A 110 51.78 -12.68 17.85
C ALA A 110 50.96 -13.68 18.68
N GLU A 111 50.37 -13.23 19.80
CA GLU A 111 49.48 -13.96 20.68
C GLU A 111 48.14 -14.39 20.05
N ASP A 112 47.67 -13.75 18.96
CA ASP A 112 46.39 -14.07 18.30
C ASP A 112 46.49 -15.17 17.21
N ARG A 113 47.63 -15.88 17.12
CA ARG A 113 47.87 -16.99 16.18
C ARG A 113 47.63 -18.39 16.77
N LEU A 114 47.07 -18.51 17.98
CA LEU A 114 46.83 -19.79 18.66
C LEU A 114 45.58 -20.53 18.17
#